data_AF-A0A969EFB5-F1
#
_entry.id   AF-A0A969EFB5-F1
#
_cell.length_a   1.000
_cell.length_b   1.000
_cell.length_c   1.000
_cell.angle_alpha   90.00
_cell.angle_beta   90.00
_cell.angle_gamma   90.00
#
_symmetry.space_group_name_H-M   'P 1'
#
loop_
_entity.id
_entity.type
_entity.pdbx_description
1 polymer ?
#
loop_
_entity_poly.entity_id
_entity_poly.type
_entity_poly.pdbx_seq_one_letter_code
_entity_poly.pdbx_strand_id
1 'polypeptide(L)'
;GGRGDRASHPSPGVREHHETNGNAGLEVDHGGTHSKGDPRSAYRIAANWVMGELAGALNRAELEIGRSPVSAQQLSGLIARILDQTISGKIAKEVFDALWADEASGDDAADAIIQAKGLRQITDTGALESVIDGIIAANPAQVAEFRSGREKAFNFFVGQAMKATKGKGSPATIAEILRRKLSG
;
A
#
# COMPACT_ATOMS: atom_id res chain seq x y z
N GLY A 1 31.00 16.18 82.07
CA GLY A 1 30.00 15.25 82.63
C GLY A 1 28.83 15.15 81.66
N GLY A 2 28.33 13.92 81.42
CA GLY A 2 27.23 13.61 80.49
C GLY A 2 27.77 12.95 79.21
N ARG A 3 27.97 11.61 79.20
CA ARG A 3 27.06 10.54 78.70
C ARG A 3 26.81 10.69 77.19
N GLY A 4 27.39 9.80 76.37
CA GLY A 4 26.71 8.59 75.85
C GLY A 4 26.10 8.95 74.48
N ASP A 5 26.15 8.19 73.40
CA ASP A 5 26.33 6.77 73.17
C ASP A 5 26.82 6.54 71.73
N ARG A 6 27.28 5.30 71.49
CA ARG A 6 27.71 4.71 70.22
C ARG A 6 26.65 4.82 69.12
N ALA A 7 27.10 4.95 67.87
CA ALA A 7 26.51 4.22 66.75
C ALA A 7 27.54 4.02 65.63
N SER A 8 27.81 2.76 65.32
CA SER A 8 28.48 2.30 64.11
C SER A 8 27.57 2.45 62.88
N HIS A 9 28.18 2.30 61.69
CA HIS A 9 27.64 2.19 60.32
C HIS A 9 27.80 3.46 59.45
N PRO A 10 27.80 3.33 58.11
CA PRO A 10 28.54 2.39 57.26
C PRO A 10 29.26 3.10 56.08
N SER A 11 30.08 2.33 55.35
CA SER A 11 30.79 2.72 54.12
C SER A 11 29.91 3.40 53.05
N PRO A 12 30.45 4.33 52.24
CA PRO A 12 29.69 5.02 51.20
C PRO A 12 29.32 4.07 50.05
N GLY A 13 28.03 4.01 49.76
CA GLY A 13 27.45 3.26 48.65
C GLY A 13 27.96 3.71 47.29
N VAL A 14 28.38 2.73 46.50
CA VAL A 14 28.61 2.85 45.07
C VAL A 14 27.27 3.17 44.41
N ARG A 15 27.19 4.31 43.72
CA ARG A 15 26.01 4.66 42.91
C ARG A 15 25.96 3.74 41.69
N GLU A 16 24.85 3.01 41.60
CA GLU A 16 24.44 2.24 40.43
C GLU A 16 24.30 3.18 39.21
N HIS A 17 25.03 2.89 38.14
CA HIS A 17 24.63 3.28 36.79
C HIS A 17 23.86 2.10 36.21
N HIS A 18 22.55 2.07 36.47
CA HIS A 18 21.64 1.20 35.77
C HIS A 18 21.42 1.80 34.38
N GLU A 19 22.07 1.22 33.37
CA GLU A 19 21.78 1.48 31.96
C GLU A 19 20.29 1.20 31.72
N THR A 20 19.50 2.26 31.62
CA THR A 20 18.13 2.14 31.14
C THR A 20 18.21 1.96 29.64
N ASN A 21 17.89 0.72 29.23
CA ASN A 21 17.69 0.30 27.86
C ASN A 21 16.51 1.09 27.26
N GLY A 22 16.81 2.30 26.77
CA GLY A 22 15.88 3.14 26.03
C GLY A 22 15.72 2.59 24.62
N ASN A 23 14.83 1.60 24.46
CA ASN A 23 14.26 1.19 23.18
C ASN A 23 13.53 2.41 22.59
N ALA A 24 14.27 3.25 21.86
CA ALA A 24 13.71 4.29 21.01
C ALA A 24 12.90 3.56 19.92
N GLY A 25 11.59 3.45 20.17
CA GLY A 25 10.63 2.98 19.20
C GLY A 25 10.81 3.77 17.91
N LEU A 26 11.18 3.05 16.85
CA LEU A 26 10.96 3.51 15.48
C LEU A 26 9.46 3.70 15.32
N GLU A 27 9.00 4.91 15.60
CA GLU A 27 7.69 5.39 15.23
C GLU A 27 7.64 5.41 13.70
N VAL A 28 7.19 4.29 13.14
CA VAL A 28 6.89 4.18 11.71
C VAL A 28 5.68 5.07 11.44
N ASP A 29 5.95 6.31 11.08
CA ASP A 29 4.98 7.25 10.54
C ASP A 29 4.29 6.62 9.32
N HIS A 30 3.02 6.25 9.48
CA HIS A 30 2.16 5.74 8.41
C HIS A 30 1.43 6.87 7.65
N GLY A 31 1.89 8.13 7.77
CA GLY A 31 1.18 9.32 7.30
C GLY A 31 1.82 10.12 6.15
N GLY A 32 2.84 9.61 5.46
CA GLY A 32 3.52 10.36 4.40
C GLY A 32 2.86 10.22 3.02
N THR A 33 2.11 11.23 2.56
CA THR A 33 1.72 11.37 1.15
C THR A 33 2.97 11.34 0.27
N HIS A 34 3.17 10.27 -0.51
CA HIS A 34 4.34 10.15 -1.37
C HIS A 34 4.30 11.21 -2.47
N SER A 35 5.18 12.20 -2.36
CA SER A 35 5.43 13.16 -3.43
C SER A 35 5.97 12.41 -4.65
N LYS A 36 5.43 12.74 -5.82
CA LYS A 36 5.82 12.18 -7.11
C LYS A 36 7.33 12.40 -7.31
N GLY A 37 8.11 11.32 -7.30
CA GLY A 37 9.56 11.35 -7.56
C GLY A 37 10.51 11.23 -6.35
N ASP A 38 10.04 10.87 -5.14
CA ASP A 38 10.98 10.56 -4.04
C ASP A 38 11.76 9.25 -4.36
N PRO A 39 13.10 9.29 -4.54
CA PRO A 39 13.90 8.10 -4.83
C PRO A 39 13.74 6.98 -3.78
N ARG A 40 13.49 7.33 -2.52
CA ARG A 40 13.28 6.37 -1.42
C ARG A 40 12.01 5.56 -1.61
N SER A 41 10.98 6.16 -2.24
CA SER A 41 9.75 5.46 -2.58
C SER A 41 9.98 4.38 -3.65
N ALA A 42 10.82 4.67 -4.65
CA ALA A 42 11.19 3.73 -5.70
C ALA A 42 11.97 2.53 -5.15
N TYR A 43 12.99 2.77 -4.31
CA TYR A 43 13.76 1.69 -3.68
C TYR A 43 12.89 0.79 -2.80
N ARG A 44 12.01 1.38 -2.00
CA ARG A 44 11.11 0.62 -1.14
C ARG A 44 10.10 -0.22 -1.92
N ILE A 45 9.52 0.35 -2.99
CA ILE A 45 8.60 -0.40 -3.86
C ILE A 45 9.34 -1.55 -4.54
N ALA A 46 10.52 -1.30 -5.11
CA ALA A 46 11.33 -2.33 -5.74
C ALA A 46 11.69 -3.47 -4.75
N ALA A 47 12.15 -3.13 -3.54
CA ALA A 47 12.46 -4.12 -2.51
C ALA A 47 11.22 -4.97 -2.15
N ASN A 48 10.06 -4.34 -1.95
CA ASN A 48 8.82 -5.05 -1.66
C ASN A 48 8.38 -5.98 -2.80
N TRP A 49 8.56 -5.57 -4.06
CA TRP A 49 8.22 -6.39 -5.22
C TRP A 49 9.17 -7.58 -5.39
N VAL A 50 10.47 -7.38 -5.16
CA VAL A 50 11.46 -8.45 -5.22
C VAL A 50 11.21 -9.47 -4.10
N MET A 51 11.08 -9.00 -2.85
CA MET A 51 10.91 -9.88 -1.68
C MET A 51 9.52 -10.50 -1.58
N GLY A 52 8.51 -9.87 -2.18
CA GLY A 52 7.11 -10.32 -2.13
C GLY A 52 6.72 -11.10 -3.38
N GLU A 53 6.40 -10.37 -4.45
CA GLU A 53 5.77 -10.94 -5.64
C GLU A 53 6.74 -11.83 -6.44
N LEU A 54 7.95 -11.35 -6.72
CA LEU A 54 8.95 -12.11 -7.48
C LEU A 54 9.42 -13.34 -6.71
N ALA A 55 9.87 -13.18 -5.46
CA ALA A 55 10.28 -14.29 -4.61
C ALA A 55 9.14 -15.31 -4.42
N GLY A 56 7.90 -14.83 -4.21
CA GLY A 56 6.73 -15.68 -4.12
C GLY A 56 6.49 -16.49 -5.39
N ALA A 57 6.63 -15.89 -6.57
CA ALA A 57 6.46 -16.58 -7.85
C ALA A 57 7.56 -17.61 -8.11
N LEU A 58 8.82 -17.24 -7.85
CA LEU A 58 9.97 -18.15 -7.92
C LEU A 58 9.79 -19.36 -7.02
N ASN A 59 9.39 -19.16 -5.77
CA ASN A 59 9.13 -20.25 -4.83
C ASN A 59 8.01 -21.18 -5.31
N ARG A 60 6.92 -20.64 -5.87
CA ARG A 60 5.81 -21.45 -6.42
C ARG A 60 6.24 -22.27 -7.64
N ALA A 61 7.19 -21.77 -8.41
CA ALA A 61 7.72 -22.43 -9.59
C ALA A 61 8.97 -23.28 -9.32
N GLU A 62 9.44 -23.32 -8.06
CA GLU A 62 10.70 -23.98 -7.66
C GLU A 62 11.92 -23.49 -8.46
N LEU A 63 11.96 -22.19 -8.76
CA LEU A 63 13.02 -21.55 -9.53
C LEU A 63 13.95 -20.72 -8.66
N GLU A 64 15.24 -20.75 -8.97
CA GLU A 64 16.19 -19.77 -8.45
C GLU A 64 16.06 -18.42 -9.18
N ILE A 65 16.48 -17.33 -8.54
CA ILE A 65 16.41 -15.97 -9.12
C ILE A 65 17.07 -15.85 -10.50
N GLY A 66 18.16 -16.58 -10.74
CA GLY A 66 18.85 -16.61 -12.04
C GLY A 66 18.08 -17.29 -13.16
N ARG A 67 16.97 -17.97 -12.83
CA ARG A 67 16.03 -18.63 -13.76
C ARG A 67 14.68 -17.91 -13.84
N SER A 68 14.58 -16.70 -13.29
CA SER A 68 13.35 -15.90 -13.37
C SER A 68 12.92 -15.69 -14.84
N PRO A 69 11.65 -16.00 -15.19
CA PRO A 69 11.07 -15.64 -16.49
C PRO A 69 10.95 -14.11 -16.67
N VAL A 70 10.82 -13.38 -15.57
CA VAL A 70 10.73 -11.91 -15.57
C VAL A 70 12.12 -11.34 -15.34
N SER A 71 12.64 -10.60 -16.31
CA SER A 71 13.92 -9.90 -16.22
C SER A 71 13.85 -8.71 -15.25
N ALA A 72 15.02 -8.26 -14.79
CA ALA A 72 15.14 -7.04 -13.98
C ALA A 72 14.59 -5.80 -14.71
N GLN A 73 14.81 -5.72 -16.02
CA GLN A 73 14.33 -4.65 -16.89
C GLN A 73 12.80 -4.63 -16.94
N GLN A 74 12.16 -5.78 -17.22
CA GLN A 74 10.70 -5.89 -17.24
C GLN A 74 10.09 -5.53 -15.87
N LEU A 75 10.66 -6.03 -14.78
CA LEU A 75 10.18 -5.69 -13.43
C LEU A 75 10.35 -4.20 -13.13
N SER A 76 11.46 -3.58 -13.57
CA SER A 76 11.68 -2.14 -13.41
C SER A 76 10.67 -1.30 -14.20
N GLY A 77 10.33 -1.71 -15.43
CA GLY A 77 9.31 -1.08 -16.25
C GLY A 77 7.93 -1.16 -15.59
N LEU A 78 7.58 -2.32 -15.03
CA LEU A 78 6.35 -2.48 -14.26
C LEU A 78 6.31 -1.54 -13.04
N ILE A 79 7.39 -1.49 -12.26
CA ILE A 79 7.49 -0.61 -11.07
C ILE A 79 7.37 0.86 -11.47
N ALA A 80 7.96 1.26 -12.60
CA ALA A 80 7.83 2.63 -13.11
C ALA A 80 6.37 3.02 -13.36
N ARG A 81 5.54 2.10 -13.89
CA ARG A 81 4.10 2.31 -14.11
C ARG A 81 3.27 2.37 -12.83
N ILE A 82 3.77 1.82 -11.74
CA ILE A 82 3.17 2.01 -10.41
C ILE A 82 3.53 3.40 -9.87
N LEU A 83 4.80 3.80 -9.99
CA LEU A 83 5.32 5.07 -9.49
C LEU A 83 4.68 6.28 -10.18
N ASP A 84 4.45 6.20 -11.48
CA ASP A 84 3.80 7.26 -12.26
C ASP A 84 2.27 7.22 -12.22
N GLN A 85 1.70 6.27 -11.46
CA GLN A 85 0.25 6.05 -11.28
C GLN A 85 -0.50 5.63 -12.55
N THR A 86 0.20 5.16 -13.60
CA THR A 86 -0.45 4.58 -14.79
C THR A 86 -1.30 3.37 -14.42
N ILE A 87 -0.85 2.54 -13.48
CA ILE A 87 -1.58 1.39 -12.95
C ILE A 87 -1.58 1.39 -11.42
N SER A 88 -2.56 0.71 -10.81
CA SER A 88 -2.58 0.48 -9.36
C SER A 88 -1.67 -0.70 -8.99
N GLY A 89 -1.24 -0.80 -7.73
CA GLY A 89 -0.50 -1.97 -7.26
C GLY A 89 -1.27 -3.29 -7.44
N LYS A 90 -2.60 -3.25 -7.40
CA LYS A 90 -3.46 -4.42 -7.69
C LYS A 90 -3.36 -4.82 -9.16
N ILE A 91 -3.49 -3.87 -10.07
CA ILE A 91 -3.37 -4.11 -11.52
C ILE A 91 -1.96 -4.54 -11.88
N ALA A 92 -0.94 -4.01 -11.20
CA ALA A 92 0.44 -4.41 -11.42
C ALA A 92 0.68 -5.90 -11.18
N LYS A 93 -0.06 -6.55 -10.26
CA LYS A 93 0.03 -8.01 -10.08
C LYS A 93 -0.48 -8.76 -11.32
N GLU A 94 -1.57 -8.28 -11.91
CA GLU A 94 -2.09 -8.86 -13.17
C GLU A 94 -1.10 -8.68 -14.33
N VAL A 95 -0.42 -7.53 -14.40
CA VAL A 95 0.64 -7.32 -15.41
C VAL A 95 1.85 -8.20 -15.12
N PHE A 96 2.26 -8.35 -13.85
CA PHE A 96 3.34 -9.23 -13.45
C PHE A 96 3.06 -10.69 -13.83
N ASP A 97 1.85 -11.19 -13.57
CA ASP A 97 1.45 -12.56 -13.93
C ASP A 97 1.52 -12.77 -15.45
N ALA A 98 1.14 -11.76 -16.24
CA ALA A 98 1.25 -11.81 -17.69
C ALA A 98 2.72 -11.77 -18.19
N LEU A 99 3.58 -10.98 -17.55
CA LEU A 99 5.03 -11.01 -17.80
C LEU A 99 5.64 -12.37 -17.46
N TRP A 100 5.22 -12.95 -16.33
CA TRP A 100 5.67 -14.26 -15.89
C TRP A 100 5.27 -15.38 -16.87
N ALA A 101 4.09 -15.23 -17.48
CA ALA A 101 3.59 -16.12 -18.53
C ALA A 101 4.18 -15.84 -19.92
N ASP A 102 5.13 -14.90 -20.04
CA ASP A 102 5.76 -14.47 -21.30
C ASP A 102 4.75 -14.02 -22.36
N GLU A 103 3.67 -13.35 -21.94
CA GLU A 103 2.66 -12.79 -22.86
C GLU A 103 3.21 -11.61 -23.70
N ALA A 104 4.30 -10.99 -23.25
CA ALA A 104 5.04 -9.95 -23.95
C ALA A 104 6.51 -9.96 -23.55
N SER A 105 7.39 -9.62 -24.51
CA SER A 105 8.84 -9.64 -24.32
C SER A 105 9.44 -8.26 -24.60
N GLY A 106 10.68 -8.03 -24.18
CA GLY A 106 11.38 -6.76 -24.33
C GLY A 106 11.18 -5.79 -23.15
N ASP A 107 11.88 -4.66 -23.21
CA ASP A 107 11.92 -3.68 -22.12
C ASP A 107 10.58 -2.95 -21.93
N ASP A 108 9.74 -2.90 -22.96
CA ASP A 108 8.41 -2.29 -22.99
C ASP A 108 7.26 -3.28 -22.75
N ALA A 109 7.56 -4.53 -22.41
CA ALA A 109 6.55 -5.59 -22.23
C ALA A 109 5.43 -5.21 -21.26
N ALA A 110 5.76 -4.52 -20.16
CA ALA A 110 4.75 -4.05 -19.21
C ALA A 110 3.77 -3.05 -19.86
N ASP A 111 4.28 -2.10 -20.66
CA ASP A 111 3.45 -1.14 -21.39
C ASP A 111 2.59 -1.81 -22.45
N ALA A 112 3.14 -2.81 -23.16
CA ALA A 112 2.40 -3.60 -24.13
C ALA A 112 1.21 -4.34 -23.49
N ILE A 113 1.43 -5.01 -22.36
CA ILE A 113 0.37 -5.72 -21.61
C ILE A 113 -0.69 -4.73 -21.11
N ILE A 114 -0.27 -3.59 -20.54
CA ILE A 114 -1.19 -2.56 -20.03
C ILE A 114 -2.11 -2.05 -21.14
N GLN A 115 -1.55 -1.81 -22.33
CA GLN A 115 -2.33 -1.36 -23.48
C GLN A 115 -3.27 -2.46 -24.00
N ALA A 116 -2.75 -3.66 -24.24
CA ALA A 116 -3.51 -4.78 -24.79
C ALA A 116 -4.70 -5.17 -23.91
N LYS A 117 -4.53 -5.13 -22.58
CA LYS A 117 -5.57 -5.47 -21.60
C LYS A 117 -6.38 -4.25 -21.12
N GLY A 118 -6.07 -3.05 -21.62
CA GLY A 118 -6.75 -1.81 -21.27
C GLY A 118 -6.68 -1.47 -19.77
N LEU A 119 -5.55 -1.72 -19.13
CA LEU A 119 -5.39 -1.72 -17.67
C LEU A 119 -5.03 -0.37 -17.05
N ARG A 120 -4.98 0.70 -17.86
CA ARG A 120 -4.68 2.05 -17.35
C ARG A 120 -5.69 2.49 -16.29
N GLN A 121 -5.20 3.17 -15.26
CA GLN A 121 -6.05 3.81 -14.27
C GLN A 121 -6.96 4.87 -14.92
N ILE A 122 -8.19 4.95 -14.42
CA ILE A 122 -9.13 6.01 -14.76
C ILE A 122 -8.76 7.23 -13.92
N THR A 123 -8.27 8.27 -14.58
CA THR A 123 -7.95 9.57 -13.97
C THR A 123 -9.04 10.61 -14.21
N ASP A 124 -9.96 10.36 -15.15
CA ASP A 124 -11.14 11.20 -15.38
C ASP A 124 -12.15 11.00 -14.23
N THR A 125 -12.26 12.03 -13.39
CA THR A 125 -13.17 12.04 -12.26
C THR A 125 -14.64 12.06 -12.68
N GLY A 126 -15.00 12.63 -13.83
CA GLY A 126 -16.39 12.69 -14.30
C GLY A 126 -16.94 11.30 -14.67
N ALA A 127 -16.12 10.49 -15.34
CA ALA A 127 -16.46 9.09 -15.61
C ALA A 127 -16.62 8.28 -14.31
N LEU A 128 -15.74 8.51 -13.34
CA LEU A 128 -15.78 7.84 -12.04
C LEU A 128 -17.00 8.25 -11.21
N GLU A 129 -17.35 9.54 -11.23
CA GLU A 129 -18.55 10.07 -10.58
C GLU A 129 -19.83 9.43 -11.14
N SER A 130 -19.93 9.30 -12.46
CA SER A 130 -21.10 8.69 -13.12
C SER A 130 -21.31 7.23 -12.70
N VAL A 131 -20.21 6.46 -12.60
CA VAL A 131 -20.25 5.08 -12.09
C VAL A 131 -20.70 5.05 -10.64
N ILE A 132 -20.18 5.95 -9.81
CA ILE A 132 -20.53 6.03 -8.39
C ILE A 132 -22.00 6.42 -8.19
N ASP A 133 -22.53 7.36 -8.98
CA ASP A 133 -23.94 7.75 -8.93
C ASP A 133 -24.87 6.56 -9.18
N GLY A 134 -24.56 5.73 -10.18
CA GLY A 134 -25.31 4.51 -10.45
C GLY A 134 -25.28 3.52 -9.29
N ILE A 135 -24.13 3.38 -8.61
CA ILE A 135 -24.00 2.50 -7.44
C ILE A 135 -24.81 3.03 -6.26
N ILE A 136 -24.75 4.33 -5.97
CA ILE A 136 -25.52 4.94 -4.88
C ILE A 136 -27.02 4.77 -5.13
N ALA A 137 -27.48 5.06 -6.35
CA ALA A 137 -28.89 4.93 -6.73
C ALA A 137 -29.40 3.48 -6.62
N ALA A 138 -28.55 2.50 -6.94
CA ALA A 138 -28.91 1.08 -6.86
C ALA A 138 -28.92 0.50 -5.43
N ASN A 139 -28.42 1.22 -4.43
CA ASN A 139 -28.22 0.70 -3.06
C ASN A 139 -28.80 1.63 -1.96
N PRO A 140 -30.10 1.98 -2.01
CA PRO A 140 -30.70 2.95 -1.10
C PRO A 140 -30.66 2.51 0.38
N ALA A 141 -30.73 1.21 0.66
CA ALA A 141 -30.62 0.69 2.02
C ALA A 141 -29.25 1.03 2.64
N GLN A 142 -28.17 0.80 1.89
CA GLN A 142 -26.80 1.10 2.31
C GLN A 142 -26.56 2.61 2.46
N VAL A 143 -27.24 3.45 1.66
CA VAL A 143 -27.21 4.91 1.86
C VAL A 143 -27.82 5.28 3.22
N ALA A 144 -28.97 4.70 3.58
CA ALA A 144 -29.59 4.92 4.89
C ALA A 144 -28.69 4.42 6.04
N GLU A 145 -28.04 3.27 5.86
CA GLU A 145 -27.06 2.76 6.83
C GLU A 145 -25.90 3.73 7.05
N PHE A 146 -25.30 4.23 5.96
CA PHE A 146 -24.21 5.19 6.02
C PHE A 146 -24.63 6.47 6.76
N ARG A 147 -25.81 7.01 6.42
CA ARG A 147 -26.36 8.23 7.08
C ARG A 147 -26.67 8.01 8.57
N SER A 148 -26.88 6.77 9.00
CA SER A 148 -27.00 6.42 10.43
C SER A 148 -25.65 6.32 11.16
N GLY A 149 -24.53 6.62 10.49
CA GLY A 149 -23.18 6.58 11.06
C GLY A 149 -22.48 5.23 10.95
N ARG A 150 -22.99 4.28 10.15
CA ARG A 150 -22.34 2.96 9.99
C ARG A 150 -21.20 3.02 8.97
N GLU A 151 -19.96 3.06 9.46
CA GLU A 151 -18.75 3.06 8.60
C GLU A 151 -18.65 1.86 7.65
N LYS A 152 -19.20 0.70 8.04
CA LYS A 152 -19.23 -0.50 7.17
C LYS A 152 -19.94 -0.25 5.84
N ALA A 153 -20.96 0.62 5.82
CA ALA A 153 -21.67 0.99 4.60
C ALA A 153 -20.78 1.79 3.64
N PHE A 154 -19.87 2.63 4.15
CA PHE A 154 -18.91 3.35 3.32
C PHE A 154 -17.94 2.38 2.61
N ASN A 155 -17.39 1.42 3.36
CA ASN A 155 -16.48 0.41 2.80
C ASN A 155 -17.18 -0.48 1.75
N PHE A 156 -18.48 -0.74 1.90
CA PHE A 156 -19.28 -1.40 0.89
C PHE A 156 -19.29 -0.60 -0.44
N PHE A 157 -19.56 0.71 -0.38
CA PHE A 157 -19.57 1.55 -1.59
C PHE A 157 -18.19 1.63 -2.25
N VAL A 158 -17.12 1.75 -1.47
CA VAL A 158 -15.75 1.71 -1.99
C VAL A 158 -15.50 0.38 -2.72
N GLY A 159 -15.89 -0.75 -2.11
CA GLY A 159 -15.77 -2.08 -2.73
C GLY A 159 -16.56 -2.20 -4.03
N GLN A 160 -17.80 -1.71 -4.07
CA GLN A 160 -18.65 -1.72 -5.26
C GLN A 160 -18.06 -0.84 -6.38
N ALA A 161 -17.56 0.35 -6.07
CA ALA A 161 -16.93 1.23 -7.05
C ALA A 161 -15.62 0.64 -7.58
N MET A 162 -14.80 0.05 -6.71
CA MET A 162 -13.60 -0.69 -7.13
C MET A 162 -13.94 -1.85 -8.06
N LYS A 163 -15.04 -2.57 -7.79
CA LYS A 163 -15.51 -3.67 -8.65
C LYS A 163 -16.01 -3.15 -9.99
N ALA A 164 -16.85 -2.12 -10.00
CA ALA A 164 -17.42 -1.54 -11.22
C ALA A 164 -16.35 -0.97 -12.15
N THR A 165 -15.30 -0.37 -11.58
CA THR A 165 -14.14 0.14 -12.33
C THR A 165 -13.12 -0.95 -12.68
N LYS A 166 -13.35 -2.21 -12.31
CA LYS A 166 -12.40 -3.32 -12.45
C LYS A 166 -11.03 -2.99 -11.85
N GLY A 167 -11.01 -2.25 -10.73
CA GLY A 167 -9.80 -1.82 -10.05
C GLY A 167 -9.01 -0.70 -10.74
N LYS A 168 -9.56 -0.10 -11.81
CA LYS A 168 -8.93 1.00 -12.55
C LYS A 168 -9.12 2.35 -11.87
N GLY A 169 -10.09 2.49 -10.96
CA GLY A 169 -10.19 3.70 -10.15
C GLY A 169 -9.19 3.71 -8.99
N SER A 170 -8.68 4.89 -8.63
CA SER A 170 -7.88 5.07 -7.42
C SER A 170 -8.78 4.94 -6.18
N PRO A 171 -8.42 4.13 -5.17
CA PRO A 171 -9.18 4.02 -3.92
C PRO A 171 -9.36 5.36 -3.22
N ALA A 172 -8.33 6.22 -3.24
CA ALA A 172 -8.38 7.54 -2.62
C ALA A 172 -9.41 8.44 -3.31
N THR A 173 -9.36 8.52 -4.65
CA THR A 173 -10.30 9.33 -5.44
C THR A 173 -11.73 8.80 -5.32
N ILE A 174 -11.92 7.47 -5.36
CA ILE A 174 -13.22 6.84 -5.13
C ILE A 174 -13.78 7.22 -3.75
N ALA A 175 -12.96 7.10 -2.71
CA ALA A 175 -13.37 7.42 -1.36
C ALA A 175 -13.73 8.91 -1.21
N GLU A 176 -12.96 9.81 -1.80
CA GLU A 176 -13.24 11.25 -1.81
C GLU A 176 -14.59 11.57 -2.48
N ILE A 177 -14.83 11.03 -3.68
CA ILE A 177 -16.08 11.22 -4.42
C ILE A 177 -17.26 10.66 -3.62
N LEU A 178 -17.12 9.45 -3.06
CA LEU A 178 -18.16 8.82 -2.25
C LEU A 178 -18.50 9.65 -1.01
N ARG A 179 -17.50 10.20 -0.31
CA ARG A 179 -17.73 11.07 0.85
C ARG A 179 -18.56 12.28 0.45
N ARG A 180 -18.17 12.98 -0.62
CA ARG A 180 -18.90 14.14 -1.16
C ARG A 180 -20.35 13.81 -1.51
N LYS A 181 -20.58 12.68 -2.21
CA LYS A 181 -21.91 12.30 -2.71
C LYS A 181 -22.83 11.74 -1.63
N LEU A 182 -22.28 11.08 -0.61
CA LEU A 182 -23.08 10.48 0.47
C LEU A 182 -23.31 11.44 1.66
N SER A 183 -22.51 12.49 1.80
CA SER A 183 -22.69 13.53 2.83
C SER A 183 -23.77 14.56 2.51
N GLY A 184 -24.23 14.62 1.26
CA GLY A 184 -25.41 15.38 0.84
C GLY A 184 -26.70 14.58 1.02
#